data_AF-A0A7S4CEH3-F1
#
_entry.id   AF-A0A7S4CEH3-F1
#
_cell.length_a   1.000
_cell.length_b   1.000
_cell.length_c   1.000
_cell.angle_alpha   90.00
_cell.angle_beta   90.00
_cell.angle_gamma   90.00
#
_symmetry.space_group_name_H-M   'P 1'
#
loop_
_entity.id
_entity.type
_entity.pdbx_description
1 polymer ?
#
loop_
_entity_poly.entity_id
_entity_poly.type
_entity_poly.pdbx_seq_one_letter_code
_entity_poly.pdbx_strand_id
1 'polypeptide(L)'
;ALGTDIGSFSPLISSDGGFEFDFTWTAPGTAGLSTTVTASARGAAFAGGSQTFYVTGLPDITSSVACASAENPSAHVRRGLTATCTLYSRAFASGGSNPIRTIASDFVLSVSDSTVGEIGTLSSTDNGLTYAFDFIADAQEW
;
A
#
# COMPACT_ATOMS: atom_id res chain seq x y z
N ALA A 1 -6.69 7.67 14.31
CA ALA A 1 -6.71 6.32 14.88
C ALA A 1 -7.34 5.40 13.85
N LEU A 2 -6.63 4.37 13.39
CA LEU A 2 -7.24 3.34 12.54
C LEU A 2 -8.14 2.51 13.47
N GLY A 3 -9.45 2.46 13.18
CA GLY A 3 -10.41 1.75 14.00
C GLY A 3 -10.22 0.23 13.94
N THR A 4 -10.65 -0.48 14.98
CA THR A 4 -10.82 -1.94 14.95
C THR A 4 -12.30 -2.20 14.76
N ASP A 5 -12.74 -2.29 13.50
CA ASP A 5 -14.06 -2.79 13.17
C ASP A 5 -13.86 -4.14 12.46
N ILE A 6 -14.56 -5.16 12.95
CA ILE A 6 -14.17 -6.55 12.77
C ILE A 6 -15.09 -7.14 11.71
N GLY A 7 -14.49 -7.53 10.58
CA GLY A 7 -15.18 -8.36 9.59
C GLY A 7 -15.69 -9.68 10.17
N SER A 8 -16.42 -10.46 9.39
CA SER A 8 -16.91 -11.76 9.82
C SER A 8 -15.94 -12.89 9.46
N PHE A 9 -15.91 -13.92 10.29
CA PHE A 9 -15.11 -15.13 10.08
C PHE A 9 -16.01 -16.35 9.86
N SER A 10 -15.61 -17.25 8.97
CA SER A 10 -16.14 -18.61 8.96
C SER A 10 -15.64 -19.39 10.18
N PRO A 11 -16.31 -20.49 10.55
CA PRO A 11 -15.70 -21.49 11.41
C PRO A 11 -14.35 -21.94 10.85
N LEU A 12 -13.40 -22.23 11.75
CA LEU A 12 -12.14 -22.87 11.41
C LEU A 12 -12.41 -24.35 11.12
N ILE A 13 -12.04 -24.82 9.94
CA ILE A 13 -12.24 -26.20 9.51
C ILE A 13 -10.87 -26.82 9.26
N SER A 14 -10.68 -28.09 9.64
CA SER A 14 -9.46 -28.82 9.27
C SER A 14 -9.74 -29.77 8.11
N SER A 15 -8.87 -29.73 7.10
CA SER A 15 -8.91 -30.54 5.88
C SER A 15 -8.17 -31.90 6.03
N ASP A 16 -7.29 -32.04 7.02
CA ASP A 16 -6.29 -33.13 7.08
C ASP A 16 -6.08 -33.75 8.47
N GLY A 17 -7.00 -33.51 9.41
CA GLY A 17 -6.91 -34.07 10.77
C GLY A 17 -6.14 -33.19 11.76
N GLY A 18 -5.95 -31.91 11.44
CA GLY A 18 -5.57 -30.86 12.39
C GLY A 18 -4.21 -30.20 12.11
N PHE A 19 -3.64 -30.39 10.92
CA PHE A 19 -2.37 -29.76 10.53
C PHE A 19 -2.61 -28.57 9.59
N GLU A 20 -3.61 -28.63 8.74
CA GLU A 20 -4.10 -27.54 7.93
C GLU A 20 -5.47 -27.07 8.46
N PHE A 21 -5.60 -25.76 8.58
CA PHE A 21 -6.82 -25.11 9.03
C PHE A 21 -7.21 -24.01 8.07
N ASP A 22 -8.41 -24.14 7.52
CA ASP A 22 -9.01 -23.17 6.63
C ASP A 22 -9.96 -22.26 7.39
N PHE A 23 -9.86 -20.97 7.12
CA PHE A 23 -10.85 -19.98 7.48
C PHE A 23 -11.00 -18.96 6.37
N THR A 24 -12.19 -18.41 6.24
CA THR A 24 -12.45 -17.25 5.40
C THR A 24 -12.71 -16.06 6.30
N TRP A 25 -12.09 -14.93 5.96
CA TRP A 25 -12.41 -13.64 6.55
C TRP A 25 -13.07 -12.74 5.50
N THR A 26 -14.21 -12.15 5.86
CA THR A 26 -14.89 -11.15 5.04
C THR A 26 -14.64 -9.77 5.64
N ALA A 27 -13.93 -8.91 4.89
CA ALA A 27 -13.67 -7.54 5.31
C ALA A 27 -14.98 -6.75 5.52
N PRO A 28 -15.04 -5.88 6.54
CA PRO A 28 -16.13 -4.91 6.65
C PRO A 28 -16.05 -3.89 5.51
N GLY A 29 -17.17 -3.26 5.16
CA GLY A 29 -17.24 -2.29 4.05
C GLY A 29 -16.55 -0.94 4.29
N THR A 30 -15.66 -0.84 5.29
CA THR A 30 -15.00 0.40 5.70
C THR A 30 -13.49 0.27 5.51
N ALA A 31 -12.91 1.18 4.72
CA ALA A 31 -11.48 1.23 4.45
C ALA A 31 -10.66 1.75 5.65
N GLY A 32 -9.35 1.47 5.65
CA GLY A 32 -8.42 1.96 6.68
C GLY A 32 -8.47 1.17 8.00
N LEU A 33 -9.21 0.07 8.03
CA LEU A 33 -9.26 -0.85 9.16
C LEU A 33 -8.15 -1.91 9.03
N SER A 34 -7.82 -2.53 10.15
CA SER A 34 -6.96 -3.70 10.18
C SER A 34 -7.47 -4.72 11.17
N THR A 35 -7.27 -6.00 10.88
CA THR A 35 -7.55 -7.10 11.80
C THR A 35 -6.37 -8.04 11.86
N THR A 36 -6.12 -8.62 13.03
CA THR A 36 -5.06 -9.62 13.22
C THR A 36 -5.71 -10.93 13.63
N VAL A 37 -5.49 -11.95 12.81
CA VAL A 37 -5.91 -13.32 13.10
C VAL A 37 -4.75 -14.05 13.72
N THR A 38 -4.98 -14.70 14.86
CA THR A 38 -3.95 -15.50 15.55
C THR A 38 -4.44 -16.92 15.73
N ALA A 39 -3.72 -17.88 15.14
CA ALA A 39 -3.95 -19.29 15.38
C ALA A 39 -3.29 -19.73 16.70
N SER A 40 -4.02 -20.47 17.53
CA SER A 40 -3.51 -20.99 18.80
C SER A 40 -4.01 -22.41 19.07
N ALA A 41 -3.20 -23.20 19.78
CA ALA A 41 -3.55 -24.52 20.27
C ALA A 41 -3.32 -24.59 21.78
N ARG A 42 -4.34 -25.04 22.53
CA ARG A 42 -4.31 -25.10 24.02
C ARG A 42 -3.93 -23.76 24.68
N GLY A 43 -4.30 -22.64 24.06
CA GLY A 43 -4.00 -21.29 24.54
C GLY A 43 -2.60 -20.76 24.19
N ALA A 44 -1.76 -21.54 23.50
CA ALA A 44 -0.48 -21.08 22.98
C ALA A 44 -0.59 -20.72 21.50
N ALA A 45 -0.17 -19.51 21.13
CA ALA A 45 -0.10 -19.10 19.72
C ALA A 45 1.03 -19.85 18.99
N PHE A 46 0.80 -20.21 17.73
CA PHE A 46 1.87 -20.74 16.89
C PHE A 46 2.87 -19.64 16.52
N ALA A 47 4.16 -19.96 16.47
CA ALA A 47 5.17 -19.04 15.95
C ALA A 47 4.87 -18.75 14.47
N GLY A 48 4.73 -17.48 14.10
CA GLY A 48 4.29 -17.08 12.76
C GLY A 48 2.81 -17.32 12.46
N GLY A 49 2.02 -17.81 13.42
CA GLY A 49 0.58 -18.06 13.26
C GLY A 49 -0.30 -16.81 13.37
N SER A 50 0.30 -15.62 13.39
CA SER A 50 -0.41 -14.34 13.46
C SER A 50 -0.30 -13.63 12.12
N GLN A 51 -1.44 -13.39 11.48
CA GLN A 51 -1.54 -12.73 10.18
C GLN A 51 -2.37 -11.46 10.33
N THR A 52 -1.86 -10.34 9.84
CA THR A 52 -2.58 -9.06 9.82
C THR A 52 -3.15 -8.80 8.44
N PHE A 53 -4.44 -8.54 8.38
CA PHE A 53 -5.17 -8.13 7.19
C PHE A 53 -5.44 -6.63 7.27
N TYR A 54 -5.23 -5.95 6.15
CA TYR A 54 -5.52 -4.53 6.00
C TYR A 54 -6.69 -4.34 5.04
N VAL A 55 -7.71 -3.59 5.45
CA VAL A 55 -8.82 -3.22 4.55
C VAL A 55 -8.39 -1.99 3.76
N THR A 56 -8.17 -2.19 2.46
CA THR A 56 -7.85 -1.11 1.55
C THR A 56 -9.11 -0.35 1.14
N GLY A 57 -8.93 0.92 0.76
CA GLY A 57 -9.94 1.74 0.11
C GLY A 57 -9.48 2.15 -1.27
N LEU A 58 -10.33 2.89 -1.99
CA LEU A 58 -9.91 3.55 -3.23
C LEU A 58 -9.41 4.97 -2.91
N PRO A 59 -8.25 5.37 -3.47
CA PRO A 59 -7.77 6.74 -3.35
C PRO A 59 -8.65 7.70 -4.12
N ASP A 60 -8.63 8.97 -3.75
CA ASP A 60 -9.27 10.05 -4.51
C ASP A 60 -8.27 11.12 -4.95
N ILE A 61 -8.80 12.18 -5.58
CA ILE A 61 -8.04 13.30 -6.14
C ILE A 61 -7.24 14.09 -5.09
N THR A 62 -7.47 13.86 -3.80
CA THR A 62 -6.69 14.49 -2.72
C THR A 62 -5.37 13.77 -2.46
N SER A 63 -5.11 12.64 -3.11
CA SER A 63 -3.80 11.99 -3.14
C SER A 63 -2.76 12.89 -3.81
N SER A 64 -1.49 12.77 -3.42
CA SER A 64 -0.42 13.63 -3.94
C SER A 64 0.87 12.87 -4.17
N VAL A 65 1.74 13.43 -4.99
CA VAL A 65 3.09 12.93 -5.25
C VAL A 65 4.09 14.03 -4.89
N ALA A 66 5.15 13.67 -4.20
CA ALA A 66 6.30 14.53 -3.98
C ALA A 66 7.56 13.81 -4.46
N CYS A 67 8.37 14.49 -5.26
CA CYS A 67 9.64 13.97 -5.74
C CYS A 67 10.79 14.83 -5.23
N ALA A 68 11.92 14.20 -4.94
CA ALA A 68 13.15 14.88 -4.60
C ALA A 68 14.32 14.22 -5.32
N SER A 69 15.17 15.05 -5.91
CA SER A 69 16.48 14.65 -6.42
C SER A 69 17.59 15.10 -5.47
N ALA A 70 18.81 14.65 -5.75
CA ALA A 70 20.02 15.16 -5.10
C ALA A 70 20.48 16.54 -5.62
N GLU A 71 19.72 17.18 -6.52
CA GLU A 71 20.09 18.47 -7.09
C GLU A 71 19.73 19.66 -6.20
N ASN A 72 20.25 20.83 -6.56
CA ASN A 72 19.87 22.09 -5.94
C ASN A 72 19.39 23.07 -7.03
N PRO A 73 18.09 23.40 -7.11
CA PRO A 73 17.00 22.91 -6.23
C PRO A 73 16.67 21.44 -6.43
N SER A 74 16.14 20.76 -5.40
CA SER A 74 15.76 19.33 -5.44
C SER A 74 14.55 19.01 -6.33
N ALA A 75 13.92 20.05 -6.87
CA ALA A 75 12.84 19.97 -7.86
C ALA A 75 13.36 19.78 -9.30
N HIS A 76 14.67 19.78 -9.52
CA HIS A 76 15.29 19.55 -10.82
C HIS A 76 15.97 18.18 -10.84
N VAL A 77 16.00 17.53 -11.99
CA VAL A 77 16.77 16.30 -12.19
C VAL A 77 17.42 16.38 -13.56
N ARG A 78 18.74 16.18 -13.62
CA ARG A 78 19.48 16.08 -14.87
C ARG A 78 19.18 14.76 -15.55
N ARG A 79 19.30 14.76 -16.88
CA ARG A 79 19.28 13.55 -17.70
C ARG A 79 20.27 12.51 -17.15
N GLY A 80 19.84 11.26 -17.12
CA GLY A 80 20.60 10.14 -16.59
C GLY A 80 20.64 10.05 -15.06
N LEU A 81 20.00 10.97 -14.33
CA LEU A 81 19.86 10.91 -12.88
C LEU A 81 18.45 10.50 -12.46
N THR A 82 18.36 10.02 -11.23
CA THR A 82 17.13 9.55 -10.61
C THR A 82 16.61 10.57 -9.60
N ALA A 83 15.30 10.78 -9.59
CA ALA A 83 14.58 11.42 -8.49
C ALA A 83 13.76 10.36 -7.76
N THR A 84 13.79 10.37 -6.43
CA THR A 84 12.95 9.47 -5.63
C THR A 84 11.63 10.18 -5.35
N CYS A 85 10.54 9.51 -5.69
CA CYS A 85 9.19 10.01 -5.54
C CYS A 85 8.43 9.22 -4.47
N THR A 86 7.60 9.93 -3.71
CA THR A 86 6.67 9.37 -2.74
C THR A 86 5.25 9.78 -3.09
N LEU A 87 4.40 8.78 -3.31
CA LEU A 87 2.96 8.93 -3.44
C LEU A 87 2.31 8.80 -2.07
N TYR A 88 1.47 9.77 -1.72
CA TYR A 88 0.67 9.81 -0.49
C TYR A 88 -0.78 9.46 -0.82
N SER A 89 -1.20 8.28 -0.39
CA SER A 89 -2.54 7.74 -0.65
C SER A 89 -3.57 8.35 0.29
N ARG A 90 -4.61 9.00 -0.27
CA ARG A 90 -5.61 9.75 0.49
C ARG A 90 -7.02 9.54 -0.06
N ALA A 91 -7.99 9.67 0.82
CA ALA A 91 -9.40 9.76 0.46
C ALA A 91 -10.14 10.73 1.37
N PHE A 92 -11.19 11.35 0.84
CA PHE A 92 -12.08 12.22 1.58
C PHE A 92 -13.00 11.38 2.45
N ALA A 93 -12.91 11.55 3.77
CA ALA A 93 -13.82 10.95 4.72
C ALA A 93 -14.31 12.02 5.69
N SER A 94 -15.64 12.12 5.83
CA SER A 94 -16.43 12.84 6.85
C SER A 94 -15.69 13.96 7.63
N GLY A 95 -15.13 14.94 6.92
CA GLY A 95 -14.45 16.10 7.55
C GLY A 95 -13.01 16.38 7.10
N GLY A 96 -12.42 15.58 6.20
CA GLY A 96 -11.14 15.93 5.59
C GLY A 96 -10.51 14.84 4.73
N SER A 97 -9.38 15.18 4.10
CA SER A 97 -8.52 14.23 3.41
C SER A 97 -7.72 13.44 4.43
N ASN A 98 -8.05 12.16 4.58
CA ASN A 98 -7.40 11.25 5.50
C ASN A 98 -6.46 10.32 4.73
N PRO A 99 -5.27 10.00 5.28
CA PRO A 99 -4.44 8.92 4.76
C PRO A 99 -5.24 7.61 4.76
N ILE A 100 -5.18 6.87 3.65
CA ILE A 100 -5.82 5.56 3.53
C ILE A 100 -4.86 4.52 2.99
N ARG A 101 -5.10 3.26 3.36
CA ARG A 101 -4.41 2.11 2.77
C ARG A 101 -5.03 1.80 1.41
N THR A 102 -4.20 1.60 0.41
CA THR A 102 -4.56 1.23 -0.96
C THR A 102 -3.73 0.04 -1.42
N ILE A 103 -3.87 -0.36 -2.68
CA ILE A 103 -2.92 -1.22 -3.38
C ILE A 103 -2.27 -0.46 -4.55
N ALA A 104 -1.07 -0.89 -4.97
CA ALA A 104 -0.32 -0.20 -6.02
C ALA A 104 -1.10 -0.09 -7.35
N SER A 105 -1.93 -1.09 -7.66
CA SER A 105 -2.78 -1.12 -8.86
C SER A 105 -3.94 -0.13 -8.83
N ASP A 106 -4.21 0.54 -7.70
CA ASP A 106 -5.20 1.62 -7.63
C ASP A 106 -4.69 2.90 -8.32
N PHE A 107 -3.40 2.97 -8.64
CA PHE A 107 -2.76 4.13 -9.25
C PHE A 107 -2.27 3.84 -10.67
N VAL A 108 -2.44 4.84 -11.53
CA VAL A 108 -1.77 4.92 -12.83
C VAL A 108 -0.89 6.15 -12.79
N LEU A 109 0.42 5.93 -12.86
CA LEU A 109 1.39 7.02 -12.95
C LEU A 109 1.73 7.27 -14.41
N SER A 110 1.82 8.55 -14.78
CA SER A 110 2.26 8.96 -16.11
C SER A 110 3.13 10.20 -16.01
N VAL A 111 4.06 10.30 -16.95
CA VAL A 111 4.77 11.54 -17.25
C VAL A 111 4.06 12.24 -18.39
N SER A 112 3.96 13.57 -18.33
CA SER A 112 3.30 14.36 -19.38
C SER A 112 4.00 14.25 -20.73
N ASP A 113 5.28 13.92 -20.72
CA ASP A 113 6.10 13.71 -21.91
C ASP A 113 6.93 12.44 -21.70
N SER A 114 6.63 11.38 -22.45
CA SER A 114 7.33 10.09 -22.32
C SER A 114 8.79 10.15 -22.80
N THR A 115 9.22 11.24 -23.44
CA THR A 115 10.62 11.43 -23.86
C THR A 115 11.50 12.00 -22.75
N VAL A 116 10.92 12.33 -21.60
CA VAL A 116 11.65 12.94 -20.48
C VAL A 116 12.13 11.94 -19.44
N GLY A 117 11.61 10.71 -19.44
CA GLY A 117 12.00 9.70 -18.46
C GLY A 117 11.02 8.55 -18.28
N GLU A 118 11.42 7.65 -17.39
CA GLU A 118 10.69 6.45 -17.03
C GLU A 118 10.29 6.46 -15.56
N ILE A 119 9.16 5.82 -15.26
CA ILE A 119 8.64 5.64 -13.89
C ILE A 119 8.92 4.19 -13.47
N GLY A 120 9.65 4.04 -12.37
CA GLY A 120 9.90 2.76 -11.72
C GLY A 120 8.64 2.17 -11.08
N THR A 121 8.77 0.93 -10.59
CA THR A 121 7.66 0.24 -9.94
C THR A 121 7.29 0.89 -8.61
N LEU A 122 5.99 1.09 -8.39
CA LEU A 122 5.43 1.48 -7.10
C LEU A 122 5.66 0.37 -6.06
N SER A 123 6.30 0.71 -4.96
CA SER A 123 6.49 -0.20 -3.81
C SER A 123 6.05 0.49 -2.52
N SER A 124 5.51 -0.27 -1.57
CA SER A 124 5.10 0.25 -0.27
C SER A 124 5.77 -0.51 0.86
N THR A 125 6.26 0.22 1.87
CA THR A 125 6.84 -0.34 3.10
C THR A 125 5.97 -0.10 4.32
N ASP A 126 4.83 0.59 4.17
CA ASP A 126 3.94 0.99 5.26
C ASP A 126 2.52 0.41 5.12
N ASN A 127 2.41 -0.68 4.34
CA ASN A 127 1.18 -1.39 4.01
C ASN A 127 0.15 -0.48 3.30
N GLY A 128 0.60 0.21 2.25
CA GLY A 128 -0.23 0.93 1.30
C GLY A 128 -0.64 2.34 1.73
N LEU A 129 -0.04 2.92 2.76
CA LEU A 129 -0.28 4.32 3.13
C LEU A 129 0.51 5.28 2.23
N THR A 130 1.73 4.89 1.88
CA THR A 130 2.58 5.56 0.92
C THR A 130 3.23 4.57 -0.03
N TYR A 131 3.62 5.07 -1.20
CA TYR A 131 4.39 4.31 -2.17
C TYR A 131 5.61 5.08 -2.60
N ALA A 132 6.76 4.41 -2.64
CA ALA A 132 7.98 4.91 -3.24
C ALA A 132 8.12 4.37 -4.66
N PHE A 133 8.60 5.23 -5.55
CA PHE A 133 9.06 4.86 -6.89
C PHE A 133 10.18 5.81 -7.32
N ASP A 134 11.03 5.33 -8.21
CA ASP A 134 12.07 6.16 -8.81
C ASP A 134 11.59 6.72 -10.15
N PHE A 135 11.86 7.99 -10.39
CA PHE A 135 11.76 8.60 -11.71
C PHE A 135 13.16 8.72 -12.31
N ILE A 136 13.38 8.13 -13.47
CA ILE A 136 14.67 8.16 -14.17
C ILE A 136 14.53 9.14 -15.33
N ALA A 137 15.24 10.27 -15.26
CA ALA A 137 15.23 11.24 -16.35
C ALA A 137 16.00 10.68 -17.56
N ASP A 138 15.37 10.63 -18.73
CA ASP A 138 15.92 9.90 -19.89
C ASP A 138 17.24 10.52 -20.37
N ALA A 139 18.18 9.64 -20.68
CA ALA A 139 19.40 9.95 -21.40
C ALA A 139 19.25 9.38 -22.82
N GLN A 140 18.45 10.03 -23.67
CA GLN A 140 18.46 9.67 -25.09
C GLN A 140 19.90 9.83 -25.61
N GLU A 141 20.52 8.71 -25.99
CA GLU A 141 21.72 8.70 -26.82
C GLU A 141 21.34 9.25 -28.20
N TRP A 142 22.01 10.32 -28.63
CA TRP A 142 21.92 10.86 -29.99
C TRP A 142 23.00 10.25 -30.87
#